data_AF-A0A2V7CGY2-F1
#
_entry.id   AF-A0A2V7CGY2-F1
#
_cell.length_a   1.000
_cell.length_b   1.000
_cell.length_c   1.000
_cell.angle_alpha   90.00
_cell.angle_beta   90.00
_cell.angle_gamma   90.00
#
_symmetry.space_group_name_H-M   'P 1'
#
loop_
_entity.id
_entity.type
_entity.pdbx_description
1 polymer ?
#
loop_
_entity_poly.entity_id
_entity_poly.type
_entity_poly.pdbx_seq_one_letter_code
_entity_poly.pdbx_strand_id
1 'polypeptide(L)' 'MVRSRLEGEDTAMPTTCECGMTLERPSRAAPCQECGTVGCRSCAIHGADYTYCRWCAMVFARRVA' A
#
# COMPACT_ATOMS: atom_id res chain seq x y z
N MET A 1 -19.35 37.33 9.30
CA MET A 1 -18.16 36.48 9.48
C MET A 1 -18.62 35.15 10.06
N VAL A 2 -18.85 34.12 9.24
CA VAL A 2 -19.05 32.76 9.75
C VAL A 2 -17.86 31.94 9.29
N ARG A 3 -16.90 31.73 10.21
CA ARG A 3 -15.75 30.86 10.01
C ARG A 3 -16.16 29.45 10.45
N SER A 4 -16.88 28.74 9.59
CA SER A 4 -17.03 27.30 9.76
C SER A 4 -15.73 26.67 9.25
N ARG A 5 -14.83 26.38 10.20
CA ARG A 5 -13.63 25.59 9.95
C ARG A 5 -14.10 24.23 9.44
N LEU A 6 -13.88 23.96 8.16
CA LEU A 6 -13.90 22.62 7.61
C LEU A 6 -12.85 21.85 8.40
N GLU A 7 -13.32 21.05 9.35
CA GLU A 7 -12.52 19.99 9.96
C GLU A 7 -11.92 19.23 8.78
N GLY A 8 -10.59 19.28 8.69
CA GLY A 8 -9.84 18.46 7.77
C GLY A 8 -10.02 17.01 8.20
N GLU A 9 -11.17 16.45 7.88
CA GLU A 9 -11.33 15.03 7.67
C GLU A 9 -10.41 14.72 6.48
N ASP A 10 -9.15 14.45 6.84
CA ASP A 10 -8.19 13.71 6.03
C ASP A 10 -8.93 12.44 5.62
N THR A 11 -9.72 12.57 4.57
CA THR A 11 -10.37 11.49 3.85
C THR A 11 -9.23 10.81 3.10
N ALA A 12 -8.27 10.27 3.86
CA ALA A 12 -7.44 9.19 3.41
C ALA A 12 -8.43 8.08 3.15
N MET A 13 -9.01 8.08 1.94
CA MET A 13 -9.89 7.02 1.49
C MET A 13 -9.15 5.74 1.83
N PRO A 14 -9.71 4.87 2.69
CA PRO A 14 -9.04 3.65 3.08
C PRO A 14 -8.75 2.91 1.79
N THR A 15 -7.50 2.93 1.36
CA THR A 15 -7.09 2.20 0.19
C THR A 15 -7.15 0.76 0.65
N THR A 16 -8.02 -0.04 0.05
CA THR A 16 -8.11 -1.45 0.40
C THR A 16 -6.99 -2.18 -0.31
N CYS A 17 -6.27 -3.02 0.42
CA CYS A 17 -5.34 -3.94 -0.22
C CYS A 17 -6.13 -5.00 -0.99
N GLU A 18 -5.55 -5.52 -2.07
CA GLU A 18 -6.09 -6.67 -2.85
C GLU A 18 -6.44 -7.89 -1.98
N CYS A 19 -5.84 -8.03 -0.79
CA CYS A 19 -6.19 -9.08 0.16
C CYS A 19 -7.45 -8.79 1.00
N GLY A 20 -8.16 -7.68 0.75
CA GLY A 20 -9.34 -7.25 1.49
C GLY A 20 -9.06 -6.53 2.81
N MET A 21 -7.79 -6.29 3.15
CA MET A 21 -7.41 -5.57 4.37
C MET A 21 -7.40 -4.07 4.11
N THR A 22 -7.98 -3.31 5.04
CA THR A 22 -7.91 -1.84 5.04
C THR A 22 -6.45 -1.40 5.26
N LEU A 23 -5.91 -0.56 4.37
CA LEU A 23 -4.62 0.07 4.60
C LEU A 23 -4.80 1.15 5.66
N GLU A 24 -4.28 0.91 6.87
CA GLU A 24 -4.10 1.96 7.86
C GLU A 24 -3.09 2.96 7.29
N ARG A 25 -3.62 4.09 6.82
CA ARG A 25 -2.98 5.29 6.26
C ARG A 25 -1.56 5.06 5.67
N PRO A 26 -1.36 5.23 4.35
CA PRO A 26 -0.12 4.88 3.65
C PRO A 26 1.06 5.83 3.94
N SER A 27 1.28 6.26 5.18
CA SER A 27 2.28 7.26 5.52
C SER A 27 3.72 6.80 5.27
N ARG A 28 4.00 5.49 5.09
CA ARG A 28 5.39 4.98 4.90
C ARG A 28 5.55 3.72 4.04
N ALA A 29 4.49 3.17 3.46
CA ALA A 29 4.64 1.98 2.62
C ALA A 29 5.06 2.40 1.21
N ALA A 30 6.28 2.03 0.79
CA ALA A 30 6.69 2.17 -0.60
C ALA A 30 5.76 1.32 -1.50
N PRO A 31 5.31 1.84 -2.65
CA PRO A 31 4.49 1.07 -3.58
C PRO A 31 5.30 -0.10 -4.18
N CYS A 32 4.60 -1.13 -4.64
CA CYS A 32 5.23 -2.22 -5.39
C CYS A 32 5.97 -1.67 -6.62
N GLN A 33 7.24 -2.04 -6.79
CA GLN A 33 8.06 -1.56 -7.89
C GLN A 33 7.58 -2.06 -9.27
N GLU A 34 6.95 -3.24 -9.35
CA GLU A 34 6.43 -3.76 -10.62
C GLU A 34 5.08 -3.17 -11.04
N CYS A 35 4.13 -3.12 -10.10
CA CYS A 35 2.73 -2.83 -10.43
C CYS A 35 2.21 -1.54 -9.80
N GLY A 36 3.02 -0.85 -8.98
CA GLY A 36 2.64 0.38 -8.29
C GLY A 36 1.64 0.20 -7.14
N THR A 37 1.11 -1.01 -6.94
CA THR A 37 0.12 -1.29 -5.89
C THR A 37 0.72 -1.10 -4.51
N VAL A 38 0.03 -0.34 -3.66
CA VAL A 38 0.33 -0.24 -2.23
C VAL A 38 -0.30 -1.44 -1.52
N GLY A 39 0.55 -2.31 -0.97
CA GLY A 39 0.12 -3.47 -0.20
C GLY A 39 -0.03 -3.13 1.28
N CYS A 40 -0.83 -3.93 2.01
CA CYS A 40 -0.81 -3.88 3.47
C CYS A 40 0.53 -4.40 3.99
N ARG A 41 0.86 -4.19 5.27
CA ARG A 41 2.13 -4.68 5.85
C ARG A 41 2.34 -6.19 5.67
N SER A 42 1.25 -6.96 5.56
CA SER A 42 1.29 -8.41 5.34
C SER A 42 1.44 -8.80 3.86
N CYS A 43 1.12 -7.89 2.93
CA CYS A 43 1.24 -8.11 1.49
C CYS A 43 2.40 -7.34 0.86
N ALA A 44 3.03 -6.41 1.57
CA ALA A 44 4.25 -5.76 1.15
C ALA A 44 5.46 -6.59 1.61
N ILE A 45 6.33 -6.90 0.67
CA ILE A 45 7.61 -7.57 0.89
C ILE A 45 8.68 -6.51 0.68
N HIS A 46 9.37 -6.16 1.77
CA HIS A 46 10.42 -5.16 1.78
C HIS A 46 11.78 -5.85 1.73
N GLY A 47 12.54 -5.60 0.67
CA GLY A 47 13.97 -5.89 0.58
C GLY A 47 14.81 -4.67 0.98
N ALA A 48 16.13 -4.78 0.84
CA ALA A 48 17.04 -3.67 1.11
C ALA A 48 16.79 -2.47 0.17
N ASP A 49 16.55 -2.75 -1.11
CA ASP A 49 16.41 -1.73 -2.16
C ASP A 49 15.12 -1.84 -2.99
N TYR A 50 14.31 -2.87 -2.73
CA TYR A 50 13.08 -3.12 -3.47
C TYR A 50 11.90 -3.30 -2.53
N THR A 51 10.72 -2.90 -2.99
CA THR A 51 9.45 -3.27 -2.36
C THR A 51 8.56 -3.90 -3.41
N TYR A 52 8.11 -5.12 -3.14
CA TYR A 52 7.19 -5.85 -4.00
C TYR A 52 5.91 -6.18 -3.25
N CYS A 53 4.80 -6.26 -3.97
CA CYS A 53 3.60 -6.89 -3.41
C CYS A 53 3.75 -8.42 -3.44
N ARG A 54 3.02 -9.10 -2.55
CA ARG A 54 3.00 -10.56 -2.42
C ARG A 54 2.73 -11.25 -3.75
N TRP A 55 1.86 -10.68 -4.58
CA TRP A 55 1.50 -11.24 -5.88
C TRP A 55 2.68 -11.20 -6.86
N CYS A 56 3.30 -10.03 -7.06
CA CYS A 56 4.48 -9.88 -7.91
C CYS A 56 5.64 -10.75 -7.40
N ALA A 57 5.89 -10.76 -6.09
CA ALA A 57 6.94 -11.58 -5.50
C ALA A 57 6.71 -13.09 -5.75
N MET A 58 5.48 -13.58 -5.68
CA MET A 58 5.17 -14.98 -6.00
C MET A 58 5.39 -15.30 -7.48
N VAL A 59 5.07 -14.37 -8.39
CA VAL A 59 5.36 -14.55 -9.82
C VAL A 59 6.87 -14.64 -10.06
N PHE A 60 7.67 -13.80 -9.40
CA PHE A 60 9.13 -13.89 -9.47
C PHE A 60 9.67 -15.17 -8.87
N ALA A 61 9.23 -15.54 -7.67
CA ALA A 61 9.67 -16.77 -7.02
C ALA A 61 9.44 -17.99 -7.91
N ARG A 62 8.31 -18.05 -8.61
CA ARG A 62 7.99 -19.14 -9.57
C ARG A 62 8.84 -19.14 -10.83
N ARG A 63 9.47 -18.02 -11.21
CA ARG A 63 10.37 -17.94 -12.36
C ARG A 63 11.80 -18.37 -12.03
N VAL A 64 12.16 -18.37 -10.74
CA VAL A 64 13.52 -18.70 -10.27
C VAL A 64 13.57 -20.08 -9.59
N ALA A 65 12.41 -20.69 -9.31
CA ALA A 65 12.27 -22.02 -8.73
C ALA A 65 12.43 -23.16 -9.75
#